data_AF-A0A950DM83-F1
#
_entry.id   AF-A0A950DM83-F1
#
_cell.length_a   1.000
_cell.length_b   1.000
_cell.length_c   1.000
_cell.angle_alpha   90.00
_cell.angle_beta   90.00
_cell.angle_gamma   90.00
#
_symmetry.space_group_name_H-M   'P 1'
#
loop_
_entity.id
_entity.type
_entity.pdbx_description
1 polymer ?
#
loop_
_entity_poly.entity_id
_entity_poly.type
_entity_poly.pdbx_seq_one_letter_code
_entity_poly.pdbx_strand_id
1 'polypeptide(L)'
;MAGSTLEPSHISTPLRSSLRRTEFIRGRVNAIDLENRKVVLASDSPTGQLVVPYDQLVLALGSVSNYLGMANIEKLAFNFKNLLDAIRIRNHVIEMFERADRESDASQRAALLSFVIAGGGFAGVELAGAFNDFARGILADYPSLGPNELNVVLVHSRDRILPELSESLAR
;
A
#
# COMPACT_ATOMS: atom_id res chain seq x y z
N MET A 1 -8.01 7.55 -0.56
CA MET A 1 -6.57 7.37 -0.90
C MET A 1 -6.41 6.04 -1.64
N ALA A 2 -6.79 5.94 -2.91
CA ALA A 2 -5.99 6.39 -4.04
C ALA A 2 -6.66 7.49 -4.90
N GLY A 3 -7.98 7.70 -4.76
CA GLY A 3 -8.72 8.76 -5.47
C GLY A 3 -8.65 10.17 -4.86
N SER A 4 -7.65 10.48 -4.01
CA SER A 4 -7.52 11.78 -3.29
C SER A 4 -8.71 12.24 -2.41
N THR A 5 -9.77 11.45 -2.22
CA THR A 5 -11.02 11.88 -1.53
C THR A 5 -11.00 11.82 0.00
N LEU A 6 -10.00 11.19 0.62
CA LEU A 6 -9.96 10.95 2.08
C LEU A 6 -8.63 11.38 2.64
N GLU A 7 -8.64 12.16 3.73
CA GLU A 7 -7.46 12.54 4.49
C GLU A 7 -7.04 11.42 5.47
N PRO A 8 -5.76 11.36 5.89
CA PRO A 8 -5.27 10.38 6.86
C PRO A 8 -6.08 10.35 8.16
N SER A 9 -6.50 11.54 8.59
CA SER A 9 -7.30 11.80 9.79
C SER A 9 -8.67 11.13 9.73
N HIS A 10 -9.23 10.91 8.54
CA HIS A 10 -10.54 10.29 8.36
C HIS A 10 -10.51 8.75 8.49
N ILE A 11 -9.34 8.13 8.44
CA ILE A 11 -9.18 6.66 8.47
C ILE A 11 -8.24 6.18 9.57
N SER A 12 -7.88 7.07 10.51
CA SER A 12 -7.02 6.74 11.63
C SER A 12 -7.65 7.18 12.94
N THR A 13 -7.38 6.43 14.02
CA THR A 13 -7.87 6.76 15.36
C THR A 13 -6.75 6.61 16.37
N PRO A 14 -6.48 7.64 17.21
CA PRO A 14 -5.44 7.57 18.21
C PRO A 14 -5.77 6.55 19.32
N LEU A 15 -5.01 5.45 19.38
CA LEU A 15 -5.25 4.36 20.33
C LEU A 15 -5.23 4.82 21.80
N ARG A 16 -4.26 5.68 22.18
CA ARG A 16 -4.11 6.13 23.58
C ARG A 16 -5.33 6.89 24.10
N SER A 17 -5.93 7.76 23.29
CA SER A 17 -7.12 8.52 23.70
C SER A 17 -8.41 7.71 23.61
N SER A 18 -8.44 6.70 22.73
CA SER A 18 -9.62 5.86 22.52
C SER A 18 -9.70 4.68 23.52
N LEU A 19 -8.57 4.17 24.02
CA LEU A 19 -8.51 3.01 24.91
C LEU A 19 -8.12 3.43 26.34
N ARG A 20 -9.09 3.94 27.11
CA ARG A 20 -8.85 4.51 28.46
C ARG A 20 -8.58 3.49 29.57
N ARG A 21 -8.86 2.20 29.33
CA ARG A 21 -8.73 1.12 30.33
C ARG A 21 -7.68 0.08 29.91
N THR A 22 -6.75 0.47 29.05
CA THR A 22 -5.78 -0.43 28.45
C THR A 22 -4.39 0.19 28.55
N GLU A 23 -3.41 -0.61 28.94
CA GLU A 23 -2.01 -0.21 28.81
C GLU A 23 -1.60 -0.30 27.33
N PHE A 24 -1.16 0.81 26.77
CA PHE A 24 -0.66 0.85 25.40
C PHE A 24 0.86 1.01 25.39
N ILE A 25 1.53 -0.03 24.90
CA ILE A 25 2.98 -0.09 24.70
C ILE A 25 3.24 0.03 23.19
N ARG A 26 3.92 1.10 22.78
CA ARG A 26 4.40 1.25 21.41
C ARG A 26 5.76 0.56 21.29
N GLY A 27 5.83 -0.50 20.51
CA GLY A 27 7.08 -1.18 20.19
C GLY A 27 6.90 -2.23 19.11
N ARG A 28 8.01 -2.71 18.55
CA ARG A 28 8.01 -3.83 17.59
C ARG A 28 8.28 -5.12 18.36
N VAL A 29 7.45 -6.14 18.19
CA VAL A 29 7.73 -7.45 18.78
C VAL A 29 8.94 -8.06 18.08
N ASN A 30 9.94 -8.47 18.85
CA ASN A 30 11.15 -9.15 18.36
C ASN A 30 11.07 -10.67 18.55
N ALA A 31 10.58 -11.12 19.70
CA ALA A 31 10.43 -12.54 20.00
C ALA A 31 9.23 -12.81 20.91
N ILE A 32 8.70 -14.03 20.85
CA ILE A 32 7.63 -14.52 21.72
C ILE A 32 8.15 -15.80 22.38
N ASP A 33 8.31 -15.77 23.69
CA ASP A 33 8.68 -16.91 24.52
C ASP A 33 7.41 -17.52 25.10
N LEU A 34 6.96 -18.62 24.50
CA LEU A 34 5.74 -19.32 24.90
C LEU A 34 5.92 -20.13 26.19
N GLU A 35 7.14 -20.59 26.48
CA GLU A 35 7.47 -21.41 27.65
C GLU A 35 7.42 -20.56 28.92
N ASN A 36 8.08 -19.41 28.89
CA ASN A 36 8.11 -18.47 30.02
C ASN A 36 6.97 -17.45 29.97
N ARG A 37 6.10 -17.53 28.96
CA ARG A 37 4.95 -16.64 28.71
C ARG A 37 5.32 -15.15 28.69
N LYS A 38 6.24 -14.79 27.80
CA LYS A 38 6.77 -13.42 27.66
C LYS A 38 6.85 -12.99 26.20
N VAL A 39 6.58 -11.70 25.96
CA VAL A 39 6.84 -11.04 24.67
C VAL A 39 8.03 -10.10 24.83
N VAL A 40 9.00 -10.22 23.94
CA VAL A 40 10.20 -9.39 23.91
C VAL A 40 10.05 -8.35 22.82
N LEU A 41 10.10 -7.07 23.18
CA LEU A 41 10.08 -5.97 22.23
C LEU A 41 11.50 -5.63 21.76
N ALA A 42 11.62 -5.25 20.49
CA ALA A 42 12.84 -4.67 19.95
C ALA A 42 13.16 -3.39 20.72
N SER A 43 14.42 -3.23 21.12
CA SER A 43 14.88 -2.01 21.76
C SER A 43 15.39 -1.02 20.71
N ASP A 44 14.81 0.17 20.69
CA ASP A 44 15.35 1.33 19.99
C ASP A 44 16.15 2.24 20.96
N SER A 45 16.31 1.81 22.23
CA SER A 45 16.88 2.58 23.34
C SER A 45 18.11 1.88 23.96
N PRO A 46 19.09 2.63 24.50
CA PRO A 46 20.18 2.05 25.29
C PRO A 46 19.74 1.39 26.61
N THR A 47 18.48 1.56 27.02
CA THR A 47 17.93 1.04 28.29
C THR A 47 17.56 -0.46 28.28
N GLY A 48 17.91 -1.19 27.21
CA GLY A 48 17.70 -2.64 27.12
C GLY A 48 16.34 -3.07 26.55
N GLN A 49 16.20 -4.37 26.26
CA GLN A 49 14.97 -4.96 25.74
C GLN A 49 13.83 -4.91 26.77
N LEU A 50 12.66 -4.44 26.35
CA LEU A 50 11.44 -4.49 27.16
C LEU A 50 10.80 -5.88 27.03
N VAL A 51 10.54 -6.53 28.15
CA VAL A 51 9.91 -7.86 28.22
C VAL A 51 8.57 -7.74 28.94
N VAL A 52 7.50 -8.20 28.28
CA VAL A 52 6.12 -8.10 28.77
C VAL A 52 5.60 -9.51 29.07
N PRO A 53 5.30 -9.86 30.34
CA PRO A 53 4.70 -11.14 30.68
C PRO A 53 3.21 -11.18 30.30
N TYR A 54 2.67 -12.37 30.07
CA TYR A 54 1.25 -12.55 29.78
C TYR A 54 0.68 -13.83 30.40
N ASP A 55 -0.63 -13.81 30.70
CA ASP A 55 -1.40 -15.01 31.01
C ASP A 55 -2.03 -15.63 29.75
N GLN A 56 -2.50 -14.76 28.85
CA GLN A 56 -3.09 -15.10 27.55
C GLN A 56 -2.49 -14.19 26.49
N LEU A 57 -2.16 -14.76 25.33
CA LEU A 57 -1.58 -14.04 24.19
C LEU A 57 -2.51 -14.12 22.98
N VAL A 58 -2.95 -12.96 22.50
CA VAL A 58 -3.74 -12.84 21.26
C VAL A 58 -2.84 -12.26 20.16
N LEU A 59 -2.64 -13.02 19.09
CA LEU A 59 -1.83 -12.61 17.95
C LEU A 59 -2.70 -11.97 16.87
N ALA A 60 -2.57 -10.65 16.71
CA ALA A 60 -3.26 -9.86 15.70
C ALA A 60 -2.28 -8.99 14.89
N LEU A 61 -1.14 -9.58 14.49
CA LEU A 61 -0.03 -8.87 13.82
C LEU A 61 -0.29 -8.52 12.35
N GLY A 62 -1.39 -9.02 11.77
CA GLY A 62 -1.71 -8.83 10.37
C GLY A 62 -0.86 -9.69 9.43
N SER A 63 -0.63 -9.20 8.22
CA SER A 63 0.14 -9.88 7.17
C SER A 63 1.07 -8.90 6.44
N VAL A 64 2.12 -9.43 5.82
CA VAL A 64 3.02 -8.68 4.94
C VAL A 64 2.76 -9.02 3.48
N SER A 65 3.24 -8.17 2.58
CA SER A 65 3.19 -8.44 1.15
C SER A 65 4.12 -9.59 0.79
N ASN A 66 3.63 -10.50 -0.05
CA ASN A 66 4.38 -11.66 -0.49
C ASN A 66 4.70 -11.52 -1.98
N TYR A 67 5.99 -11.38 -2.31
CA TYR A 67 6.47 -11.25 -3.69
C TYR A 67 6.76 -12.59 -4.37
N LEU A 68 6.41 -13.72 -3.74
CA LEU A 68 6.56 -15.08 -4.30
C LEU A 68 8.01 -15.38 -4.78
N GLY A 69 9.01 -14.86 -4.07
CA GLY A 69 10.43 -15.03 -4.39
C GLY A 69 10.98 -14.07 -5.46
N MET A 70 10.16 -13.16 -6.00
CA MET A 70 10.58 -12.19 -7.02
C MET A 70 11.27 -10.97 -6.40
N ALA A 71 12.53 -11.16 -5.97
CA ALA A 71 13.33 -10.12 -5.30
C ALA A 71 13.58 -8.87 -6.16
N ASN A 72 13.54 -9.00 -7.50
CA ASN A 72 13.62 -7.87 -8.42
C ASN A 72 12.36 -6.98 -8.34
N ILE A 73 11.18 -7.59 -8.22
CA ILE A 73 9.92 -6.85 -8.06
C ILE A 73 9.87 -6.19 -6.69
N GLU A 74 10.24 -6.91 -5.64
CA GLU A 74 10.25 -6.37 -4.27
C GLU A 74 11.09 -5.09 -4.13
N LYS A 75 12.21 -4.99 -4.88
CA LYS A 75 13.10 -3.82 -4.85
C LYS A 75 12.58 -2.62 -5.62
N LEU A 76 11.73 -2.84 -6.63
CA LEU A 76 11.33 -1.82 -7.59
C LEU A 76 9.87 -1.41 -7.47
N ALA A 77 9.02 -2.29 -6.93
CA ALA A 77 7.59 -2.04 -6.81
C ALA A 77 7.26 -1.24 -5.56
N PHE A 78 6.21 -0.43 -5.67
CA PHE A 78 5.57 0.15 -4.49
C PHE A 78 4.70 -0.91 -3.81
N ASN A 79 4.78 -0.96 -2.49
CA ASN A 79 3.81 -1.69 -1.70
C ASN A 79 2.50 -0.87 -1.58
N PHE A 80 1.40 -1.50 -1.17
CA PHE A 80 0.14 -0.83 -0.89
C PHE A 80 -0.58 -1.52 0.28
N LYS A 81 -0.06 -1.33 1.50
CA LYS A 81 -0.57 -1.95 2.73
C LYS A 81 -0.95 -0.94 3.79
N ASN A 82 -0.28 0.21 3.80
CA ASN A 82 -0.49 1.23 4.81
C ASN A 82 -0.65 2.62 4.18
N LEU A 83 -0.98 3.60 5.02
CA LEU A 83 -1.18 4.98 4.61
C LEU A 83 0.05 5.61 3.94
N LEU A 84 1.26 5.34 4.45
CA LEU A 84 2.49 5.91 3.91
C LEU A 84 2.75 5.39 2.50
N ASP A 85 2.39 4.15 2.22
CA ASP A 85 2.46 3.58 0.88
C ASP A 85 1.56 4.36 -0.09
N ALA A 86 0.33 4.65 0.30
CA ALA A 86 -0.61 5.41 -0.52
C ALA A 86 -0.11 6.83 -0.83
N ILE A 87 0.50 7.49 0.16
CA ILE A 87 1.11 8.84 -0.02
C ILE A 87 2.29 8.75 -0.99
N ARG A 88 3.16 7.75 -0.85
CA ARG A 88 4.31 7.55 -1.74
C ARG A 88 3.88 7.32 -3.18
N ILE A 89 2.89 6.44 -3.41
CA ILE A 89 2.34 6.20 -4.75
C ILE A 89 1.78 7.49 -5.34
N ARG A 90 0.97 8.24 -4.60
CA ARG A 90 0.41 9.50 -5.08
C ARG A 90 1.50 10.48 -5.51
N ASN A 91 2.52 10.68 -4.68
CA ASN A 91 3.61 11.61 -4.99
C ASN A 91 4.41 11.15 -6.21
N HIS A 92 4.66 9.84 -6.33
CA HIS A 92 5.36 9.27 -7.46
C HIS A 92 4.60 9.46 -8.78
N VAL A 93 3.27 9.28 -8.78
CA VAL A 93 2.44 9.51 -9.97
C VAL A 93 2.55 10.96 -10.43
N ILE A 94 2.41 11.92 -9.50
CA ILE A 94 2.55 13.35 -9.82
C ILE A 94 3.93 13.62 -10.40
N GLU A 95 4.98 13.09 -9.79
CA GLU A 95 6.35 13.22 -10.32
C GLU A 95 6.51 12.64 -11.73
N MET A 96 5.85 11.52 -12.05
CA MET A 96 5.90 10.94 -13.40
C MET A 96 5.18 11.84 -14.42
N PHE A 97 4.08 12.47 -14.04
CA PHE A 97 3.38 13.44 -14.90
C PHE A 97 4.25 14.68 -15.15
N GLU A 98 4.87 15.25 -14.12
CA GLU A 98 5.83 16.38 -14.27
C GLU A 98 6.99 16.05 -15.22
N ARG A 99 7.49 14.82 -15.14
CA ARG A 99 8.56 14.35 -16.03
C ARG A 99 8.05 14.14 -17.44
N ALA A 100 6.87 13.54 -17.60
CA ALA A 100 6.27 13.25 -18.90
C ALA A 100 5.93 14.54 -19.67
N ASP A 101 5.45 15.58 -18.99
CA ASP A 101 5.12 16.89 -19.57
C ASP A 101 6.34 17.57 -20.23
N ARG A 102 7.54 17.28 -19.71
CA ARG A 102 8.82 17.83 -20.20
C ARG A 102 9.59 16.86 -21.10
N GLU A 103 9.06 15.66 -21.36
CA GLU A 103 9.72 14.63 -22.15
C GLU A 103 9.36 14.76 -23.63
N SER A 104 10.39 14.87 -24.46
CA SER A 104 10.27 15.02 -25.91
C SER A 104 10.25 13.68 -26.65
N ASP A 105 10.87 12.65 -26.08
CA ASP A 105 10.89 11.31 -26.62
C ASP A 105 9.57 10.60 -26.32
N ALA A 106 8.80 10.30 -27.36
CA ALA A 106 7.48 9.67 -27.24
C ALA A 106 7.54 8.30 -26.53
N SER A 107 8.62 7.54 -26.70
CA SER A 107 8.76 6.22 -26.07
C SER A 107 9.02 6.33 -24.57
N GLN A 108 9.87 7.28 -24.16
CA GLN A 108 10.15 7.54 -22.75
C GLN A 108 8.95 8.16 -22.05
N ARG A 109 8.25 9.08 -22.72
CA ARG A 109 7.01 9.68 -22.24
C ARG A 109 5.91 8.63 -22.01
N ALA A 110 5.74 7.71 -22.97
CA ALA A 110 4.80 6.60 -22.82
C ALA A 110 5.16 5.68 -21.63
N ALA A 111 6.46 5.45 -21.39
CA ALA A 111 6.92 4.67 -20.23
C ALA A 111 6.62 5.37 -18.90
N LEU A 112 6.79 6.70 -18.82
CA LEU A 112 6.48 7.49 -17.62
C LEU A 112 4.97 7.48 -17.28
N LEU A 113 4.11 7.42 -18.29
CA LEU A 113 2.65 7.40 -18.14
C LEU A 113 2.06 5.98 -18.14
N SER A 114 2.89 4.94 -18.03
CA SER A 114 2.46 3.55 -17.94
C SER A 114 2.60 3.01 -16.53
N PHE A 115 1.47 2.68 -15.90
CA PHE A 115 1.40 2.20 -14.54
C PHE A 115 0.88 0.77 -14.50
N VAL A 116 1.63 -0.13 -13.85
CA VAL A 116 1.27 -1.54 -13.71
C VAL A 116 0.89 -1.84 -12.27
N ILE A 117 -0.30 -2.38 -12.09
CA ILE A 117 -0.85 -2.81 -10.80
C ILE A 117 -0.88 -4.33 -10.80
N ALA A 118 -0.16 -4.94 -9.87
CA ALA A 118 -0.08 -6.39 -9.76
C ALA A 118 -1.07 -6.91 -8.70
N GLY A 119 -1.98 -7.80 -9.14
CA GLY A 119 -2.91 -8.54 -8.29
C GLY A 119 -4.36 -8.10 -8.43
N GLY A 120 -5.11 -8.72 -9.34
CA GLY A 120 -6.56 -8.52 -9.49
C GLY A 120 -7.46 -9.13 -8.40
N GLY A 121 -7.07 -9.15 -7.13
CA GLY A 121 -8.01 -9.38 -6.02
C GLY A 121 -8.73 -8.08 -5.62
N PHE A 122 -9.58 -8.10 -4.59
CA PHE A 122 -10.33 -6.92 -4.13
C PHE A 122 -9.47 -5.65 -4.02
N ALA A 123 -8.41 -5.70 -3.22
CA ALA A 123 -7.57 -4.54 -2.97
C ALA A 123 -6.89 -3.99 -4.24
N GLY A 124 -6.47 -4.86 -5.16
CA GLY A 124 -5.81 -4.42 -6.39
C GLY A 124 -6.78 -3.88 -7.44
N VAL A 125 -8.00 -4.41 -7.52
CA VAL A 125 -9.05 -3.86 -8.38
C VAL A 125 -9.54 -2.52 -7.87
N GLU A 126 -9.78 -2.38 -6.56
CA GLU A 126 -10.12 -1.10 -5.94
C GLU A 126 -9.00 -0.07 -6.14
N LEU A 127 -7.74 -0.47 -5.95
CA LEU A 127 -6.59 0.38 -6.23
C LEU A 127 -6.58 0.79 -7.70
N ALA A 128 -6.77 -0.15 -8.64
CA ALA A 128 -6.77 0.15 -10.07
C ALA A 128 -7.85 1.16 -10.48
N GLY A 129 -9.09 0.99 -9.98
CA GLY A 129 -10.17 1.94 -10.22
C GLY A 129 -9.86 3.32 -9.65
N ALA A 130 -9.57 3.39 -8.35
CA ALA A 130 -9.29 4.66 -7.67
C ALA A 130 -8.02 5.36 -8.20
N PHE A 131 -7.02 4.59 -8.63
CA PHE A 131 -5.82 5.10 -9.28
C PHE A 131 -6.14 5.66 -10.67
N ASN A 132 -6.89 4.94 -11.50
CA ASN A 132 -7.27 5.40 -12.83
C ASN A 132 -8.08 6.71 -12.74
N ASP A 133 -9.02 6.81 -11.80
CA ASP A 133 -9.79 8.04 -11.59
C ASP A 133 -8.88 9.20 -11.18
N PHE A 134 -7.94 8.96 -10.26
CA PHE A 134 -6.96 9.97 -9.86
C PHE A 134 -6.06 10.41 -11.02
N ALA A 135 -5.45 9.45 -11.73
CA ALA A 135 -4.51 9.71 -12.82
C ALA A 135 -5.18 10.42 -14.00
N ARG A 136 -6.44 10.09 -14.31
CA ARG A 136 -7.23 10.80 -15.33
C ARG A 136 -7.66 12.18 -14.84
N GLY A 137 -7.96 12.34 -13.56
CA GLY A 137 -8.30 13.62 -12.96
C GLY A 137 -7.16 14.63 -13.05
N ILE A 138 -5.94 14.22 -12.69
CA ILE A 138 -4.76 15.10 -12.74
C ILE A 138 -4.34 15.44 -14.18
N LEU A 139 -4.69 14.63 -15.17
CA LEU A 139 -4.35 14.89 -16.57
C LEU A 139 -4.88 16.26 -17.06
N ALA A 140 -5.99 16.73 -16.49
CA ALA A 140 -6.54 18.06 -16.79
C ALA A 140 -5.56 19.21 -16.47
N ASP A 141 -4.62 18.99 -15.55
CA ASP A 141 -3.60 19.97 -15.15
C ASP A 141 -2.38 19.98 -16.09
N TYR A 142 -2.27 19.02 -17.03
CA TYR A 142 -1.14 18.86 -17.95
C TYR A 142 -1.58 18.93 -19.42
N PRO A 143 -1.80 20.13 -19.99
CA PRO A 143 -2.33 20.30 -21.35
C PRO A 143 -1.47 19.72 -22.48
N SER A 144 -0.19 19.44 -22.22
CA SER A 144 0.71 18.83 -23.21
C SER A 144 0.51 17.32 -23.35
N LEU A 145 -0.16 16.70 -22.36
CA LEU A 145 -0.40 15.27 -22.27
C LEU A 145 -1.84 14.93 -22.71
N GLY A 146 -1.97 13.94 -23.58
CA GLY A 146 -3.23 13.46 -24.11
C GLY A 146 -3.81 12.29 -23.30
N PRO A 147 -5.15 12.11 -23.29
CA PRO A 147 -5.83 11.05 -22.55
C PRO A 147 -5.52 9.63 -23.01
N ASN A 148 -5.03 9.48 -24.25
CA ASN A 148 -4.65 8.19 -24.83
C ASN A 148 -3.23 7.75 -24.45
N GLU A 149 -2.46 8.60 -23.77
CA GLU A 149 -1.08 8.31 -23.38
C GLU A 149 -0.98 7.72 -21.97
N LEU A 150 -1.99 7.98 -21.14
CA LEU A 150 -2.10 7.34 -19.83
C LEU A 150 -2.52 5.88 -20.01
N ASN A 151 -1.66 4.98 -19.57
CA ASN A 151 -1.89 3.53 -19.61
C ASN A 151 -1.86 2.95 -18.19
N VAL A 152 -2.98 2.37 -17.75
CA VAL A 152 -3.09 1.71 -16.44
C VAL A 152 -3.43 0.24 -16.67
N VAL A 153 -2.51 -0.64 -16.29
CA VAL A 153 -2.61 -2.07 -16.55
C VAL A 153 -2.73 -2.83 -15.24
N LEU A 154 -3.83 -3.57 -15.06
CA LEU A 154 -3.99 -4.52 -13.97
C LEU A 154 -3.56 -5.90 -14.44
N VAL A 155 -2.53 -6.46 -13.80
CA VAL A 155 -2.02 -7.81 -14.09
C VAL A 155 -2.46 -8.75 -12.98
N HIS A 156 -3.04 -9.88 -13.34
CA HIS A 156 -3.41 -10.94 -12.40
C HIS A 156 -2.92 -12.30 -12.92
N SER A 157 -2.51 -13.18 -12.00
CA SER A 157 -1.90 -14.47 -12.36
C SER A 157 -2.91 -15.57 -12.67
N ARG A 158 -4.20 -15.34 -12.44
CA ARG A 158 -5.29 -16.30 -12.69
C ARG A 158 -6.17 -15.84 -13.84
N ASP A 159 -7.06 -16.73 -14.27
CA ASP A 159 -7.95 -16.52 -15.42
C ASP A 159 -8.95 -15.38 -15.26
N ARG A 160 -9.22 -14.92 -14.02
CA ARG A 160 -10.14 -13.82 -13.73
C ARG A 160 -9.69 -12.97 -12.56
N ILE A 161 -10.05 -11.69 -12.60
CA ILE A 161 -9.98 -10.78 -11.44
C ILE A 161 -11.17 -11.03 -10.50
N LEU A 162 -11.07 -10.54 -9.27
CA LEU A 162 -12.04 -10.75 -8.18
C LEU A 162 -12.48 -12.23 -8.07
N PRO A 163 -11.53 -13.19 -7.95
CA PRO A 163 -11.89 -14.61 -7.88
C PRO A 163 -12.82 -14.95 -6.72
N GLU A 164 -12.87 -14.10 -5.70
CA GLU A 164 -13.75 -14.19 -4.53
C GLU A 164 -15.23 -13.86 -4.83
N LEU A 165 -15.52 -13.18 -5.93
CA LEU A 165 -16.89 -12.92 -6.38
C LEU A 165 -17.43 -14.06 -7.24
N SER A 166 -18.76 -14.18 -7.28
CA SER A 166 -19.43 -15.10 -8.22
C SER A 166 -19.09 -14.73 -9.66
N GLU A 167 -19.05 -15.72 -10.54
CA GLU A 167 -18.64 -15.54 -11.94
C GLU A 167 -19.47 -14.46 -12.69
N SER A 168 -20.75 -14.30 -12.34
CA SER A 168 -21.63 -13.28 -12.91
C SER A 168 -21.29 -11.83 -12.52
N LEU A 169 -20.50 -11.62 -11.46
CA LEU A 169 -20.08 -10.30 -10.96
C LEU A 169 -18.61 -9.98 -11.29
N ALA A 170 -17.87 -10.97 -11.78
CA ALA A 170 -16.44 -10.87 -12.08
C ALA A 170 -16.15 -10.81 -13.60
N ARG A 171 -17.18 -10.78 -14.44
CA ARG A 171 -17.09 -10.58 -15.90
C ARG A 171 -17.42 -9.14 -16.29
#